data_AF-A0A6I4Q8F9-F1
#
_entry.id   AF-A0A6I4Q8F9-F1
#
_cell.length_a   1.000
_cell.length_b   1.000
_cell.length_c   1.000
_cell.angle_alpha   90.00
_cell.angle_beta   90.00
_cell.angle_gamma   90.00
#
_symmetry.space_group_name_H-M   'P 1'
#
loop_
_entity.id
_entity.type
_entity.pdbx_description
1 polymer ?
#
loop_
_entity_poly.entity_id
_entity_poly.type
_entity_poly.pdbx_seq_one_letter_code
_entity_poly.pdbx_strand_id
1 'polypeptide(L)'
;MTKKNSILLENCQTIKKQLVHRIAINEVFLTDIKQSSNNSYVIAAQLPRTHMYFNDVENGYYDATLLLEVFRQVSICITHHFYNISYSTKFIFSLDTGCITVWDKSSLD
;
A
#
# COMPACT_ATOMS: atom_id res chain seq x y z
N MET A 1 -27.85 19.96 -3.91
CA MET A 1 -27.68 18.49 -3.88
C MET A 1 -26.35 18.16 -4.56
N THR A 2 -25.29 18.03 -3.77
CA THR A 2 -23.91 17.88 -4.25
C THR A 2 -23.72 16.47 -4.80
N LYS A 3 -23.36 16.33 -6.09
CA LYS A 3 -23.01 15.04 -6.70
C LYS A 3 -21.87 14.41 -5.89
N LYS A 4 -22.18 13.35 -5.14
CA LYS A 4 -21.20 12.48 -4.52
C LYS A 4 -20.55 11.71 -5.66
N ASN A 5 -19.43 12.20 -6.19
CA ASN A 5 -18.62 11.46 -7.16
C ASN A 5 -18.13 10.19 -6.44
N SER A 6 -18.86 9.09 -6.59
CA SER A 6 -18.49 7.79 -6.06
C SER A 6 -17.28 7.31 -6.86
N ILE A 7 -16.10 7.50 -6.28
CA ILE A 7 -14.86 6.85 -6.69
C ILE A 7 -15.08 5.34 -6.61
N LEU A 8 -15.35 4.73 -7.76
CA LEU A 8 -15.45 3.28 -7.90
C LEU A 8 -14.03 2.72 -8.00
N LEU A 9 -13.65 1.83 -7.09
CA LEU A 9 -12.40 1.08 -7.19
C LEU A 9 -12.65 -0.20 -8.01
N GLU A 10 -11.76 -0.49 -8.96
CA GLU A 10 -11.83 -1.69 -9.79
C GLU A 10 -10.85 -2.75 -9.26
N ASN A 11 -11.39 -3.80 -8.65
CA ASN A 11 -10.62 -4.86 -7.99
C ASN A 11 -10.27 -6.03 -8.93
N CYS A 12 -10.14 -5.77 -10.24
CA CYS A 12 -9.99 -6.86 -11.23
C CYS A 12 -8.57 -7.42 -11.30
N GLN A 13 -7.55 -6.68 -10.83
CA GLN A 13 -6.13 -7.08 -10.88
C GLN A 13 -5.35 -6.48 -9.72
N THR A 14 -4.23 -7.10 -9.33
CA THR A 14 -3.29 -6.52 -8.36
C THR A 14 -2.50 -5.37 -8.98
N ILE A 15 -2.14 -4.35 -8.19
CA ILE A 15 -1.24 -3.29 -8.66
C ILE A 15 0.15 -3.86 -8.99
N LYS A 16 0.92 -3.13 -9.82
CA LYS A 16 2.26 -3.58 -10.22
C LYS A 16 3.16 -3.74 -8.97
N LYS A 17 3.76 -4.92 -8.80
CA LYS A 17 4.63 -5.28 -7.67
C LYS A 17 5.78 -4.32 -7.38
N GLN A 18 6.27 -3.62 -8.42
CA GLN A 18 7.31 -2.59 -8.31
C GLN A 18 6.85 -1.37 -7.49
N LEU A 19 5.55 -1.06 -7.49
CA LEU A 19 4.95 0.04 -6.74
C LEU A 19 4.89 -0.23 -5.23
N VAL A 20 5.14 -1.47 -4.80
CA VAL A 20 5.05 -1.89 -3.38
C VAL A 20 6.31 -2.59 -2.88
N HIS A 21 7.37 -2.56 -3.69
CA HIS A 21 8.67 -3.19 -3.41
C HIS A 21 8.55 -4.70 -3.11
N ARG A 22 7.71 -5.40 -3.87
CA ARG A 22 7.56 -6.86 -3.76
C ARG A 22 8.12 -7.56 -5.00
N ILE A 23 8.73 -8.73 -4.77
CA ILE A 23 9.34 -9.55 -5.83
C ILE A 23 8.30 -10.48 -6.45
N ALA A 24 7.40 -11.02 -5.64
CA ALA A 24 6.34 -11.94 -6.05
C ALA A 24 4.94 -11.30 -5.96
N ILE A 25 4.06 -11.64 -6.90
CA ILE A 25 2.71 -11.04 -7.02
C ILE A 25 1.80 -11.45 -5.87
N ASN A 26 1.97 -12.66 -5.33
CA ASN A 26 1.26 -13.15 -4.15
C ASN A 26 1.57 -12.36 -2.86
N GLU A 27 2.63 -11.55 -2.86
CA GLU A 27 2.97 -10.66 -1.74
C GLU A 27 2.38 -9.26 -1.91
N VAL A 28 1.65 -9.00 -3.01
CA VAL A 28 0.97 -7.73 -3.28
C VAL A 28 -0.49 -7.86 -2.86
N PHE A 29 -0.89 -7.10 -1.85
CA PHE A 29 -2.27 -7.12 -1.36
C PHE A 29 -3.12 -6.03 -2.01
N LEU A 30 -2.49 -4.95 -2.48
CA LEU A 30 -3.20 -3.85 -3.11
C LEU A 30 -3.69 -4.20 -4.51
N THR A 31 -4.93 -3.85 -4.77
CA THR A 31 -5.60 -4.13 -6.04
C THR A 31 -6.04 -2.88 -6.76
N ASP A 32 -6.38 -1.82 -6.04
CA ASP A 32 -6.61 -0.51 -6.64
C ASP A 32 -6.24 0.62 -5.67
N ILE A 33 -5.89 1.77 -6.23
CA ILE A 33 -5.65 3.00 -5.48
C ILE A 33 -6.11 4.20 -6.31
N LYS A 34 -6.96 5.04 -5.70
CA LYS A 34 -7.45 6.28 -6.34
C LYS A 34 -7.37 7.45 -5.38
N GLN A 35 -7.00 8.61 -5.91
CA GLN A 35 -7.06 9.86 -5.16
C GLN A 35 -8.51 10.35 -5.09
N SER A 36 -9.02 10.54 -3.86
CA SER A 36 -10.37 11.07 -3.61
C SER A 36 -10.38 12.59 -3.50
N SER A 37 -9.32 13.16 -2.95
CA SER A 37 -9.16 14.60 -2.72
C SER A 37 -7.68 14.91 -2.50
N ASN A 38 -7.34 16.19 -2.29
CA ASN A 38 -5.97 16.58 -2.00
C ASN A 38 -5.46 15.84 -0.76
N ASN A 39 -4.37 15.09 -0.91
CA ASN A 39 -3.80 14.22 0.13
C ASN A 39 -4.76 13.16 0.73
N SER A 40 -5.82 12.76 0.02
CA SER A 40 -6.69 11.66 0.47
C SER A 40 -6.85 10.61 -0.61
N TYR A 41 -6.66 9.35 -0.22
CA TYR A 41 -6.62 8.20 -1.13
C TYR A 41 -7.56 7.12 -0.63
N VAL A 42 -8.21 6.43 -1.58
CA VAL A 42 -9.00 5.24 -1.30
C VAL A 42 -8.28 4.06 -1.92
N ILE A 43 -8.14 3.01 -1.14
CA ILE A 43 -7.41 1.80 -1.50
C ILE A 43 -8.36 0.60 -1.49
N ALA A 44 -8.15 -0.32 -2.43
CA ALA A 44 -8.68 -1.66 -2.37
C ALA A 44 -7.51 -2.62 -2.10
N ALA A 45 -7.75 -3.57 -1.20
CA ALA A 45 -6.79 -4.62 -0.89
C ALA A 45 -7.52 -5.97 -0.78
N GLN A 46 -6.90 -7.01 -1.31
CA GLN A 46 -7.33 -8.39 -1.13
C GLN A 46 -6.33 -9.10 -0.20
N LEU A 47 -6.80 -9.41 1.02
CA LEU A 47 -5.98 -10.10 2.00
C LEU A 47 -6.03 -11.62 1.77
N PRO A 48 -4.88 -12.32 1.84
CA PRO A 48 -4.86 -13.78 1.79
C PRO A 48 -5.62 -14.36 3.00
N ARG A 49 -6.50 -15.33 2.76
CA ARG A 49 -7.31 -15.97 3.82
C ARG A 49 -6.54 -17.00 4.64
N THR A 50 -5.47 -17.56 4.08
CA THR A 50 -4.67 -18.62 4.68
C THR A 50 -3.27 -18.54 4.11
N HIS A 51 -2.35 -17.82 4.76
CA HIS A 51 -0.94 -17.91 4.41
C HIS A 51 -0.20 -18.66 5.51
N MET A 52 0.68 -19.58 5.10
CA MET A 52 1.51 -20.49 5.90
C MET A 52 2.41 -19.80 6.95
N TYR A 53 2.44 -18.46 6.97
CA TYR A 53 3.27 -17.65 7.88
C TYR A 53 2.49 -17.02 9.04
N PHE A 54 1.15 -16.98 8.96
CA PHE A 54 0.30 -16.16 9.84
C PHE A 54 -0.87 -16.92 10.49
N ASN A 55 -0.91 -18.25 10.34
CA ASN A 55 -2.03 -19.09 10.79
C ASN A 55 -1.61 -20.08 11.88
N ASP A 56 -1.35 -19.58 13.09
CA ASP A 56 -1.40 -20.41 14.31
C ASP A 56 -2.60 -20.07 15.21
N VAL A 57 -3.51 -19.20 14.76
CA VAL A 57 -4.68 -18.80 15.53
C VAL A 57 -5.95 -19.13 14.76
N GLU A 58 -6.72 -20.09 15.25
CA GLU A 58 -8.06 -20.47 14.75
C GLU A 58 -9.13 -19.39 15.02
N ASN A 59 -8.78 -18.12 14.86
CA ASN A 59 -9.73 -17.02 14.96
C ASN A 59 -10.02 -16.55 13.55
N GLY A 60 -11.30 -16.51 13.15
CA GLY A 60 -11.75 -16.02 11.83
C GLY A 60 -11.50 -14.52 11.57
N TYR A 61 -10.55 -13.92 12.28
CA TYR A 61 -10.12 -12.53 12.17
C TYR A 61 -8.76 -12.47 11.48
N TYR A 62 -8.56 -11.47 10.62
CA TYR A 62 -7.25 -11.19 10.03
C TYR A 62 -6.25 -10.75 11.10
N ASP A 63 -5.01 -11.24 11.03
CA ASP A 63 -3.90 -10.79 11.87
C ASP A 63 -3.62 -9.29 11.64
N ALA A 64 -3.40 -8.54 12.72
CA ALA A 64 -3.02 -7.12 12.67
C ALA A 64 -1.75 -6.89 11.82
N THR A 65 -0.88 -7.90 11.72
CA THR A 65 0.32 -7.87 10.88
C THR A 65 -0.01 -7.75 9.39
N LEU A 66 -1.09 -8.39 8.93
CA LEU A 66 -1.55 -8.24 7.54
C LEU A 66 -2.03 -6.83 7.26
N LEU A 67 -2.73 -6.22 8.23
CA LEU A 67 -3.16 -4.83 8.11
C LEU A 67 -1.97 -3.87 8.07
N LEU A 68 -0.95 -4.08 8.92
CA LEU A 68 0.29 -3.31 8.89
C LEU A 68 1.02 -3.42 7.55
N GLU A 69 1.05 -4.61 6.96
CA GLU A 69 1.64 -4.81 5.63
C GLU A 69 0.86 -4.08 4.54
N VAL A 70 -0.48 -4.07 4.60
CA VAL A 70 -1.29 -3.25 3.69
C VAL A 70 -0.90 -1.78 3.83
N PHE A 71 -0.83 -1.24 5.04
CA PHE A 71 -0.40 0.15 5.26
C PHE A 71 1.00 0.44 4.72
N ARG A 72 1.94 -0.51 4.90
CA ARG A 72 3.29 -0.41 4.35
C ARG A 72 3.27 -0.28 2.83
N GLN A 73 2.50 -1.14 2.15
CA GLN A 73 2.35 -1.12 0.69
C GLN A 73 1.69 0.16 0.19
N VAL A 74 0.66 0.65 0.87
CA VAL A 74 -0.05 1.90 0.50
C VAL A 74 0.91 3.08 0.54
N SER A 75 1.71 3.18 1.60
CA SER A 75 2.64 4.27 1.80
C SER A 75 3.68 4.35 0.67
N ILE A 76 4.25 3.21 0.29
CA ILE A 76 5.21 3.13 -0.82
C ILE A 76 4.54 3.45 -2.16
N CYS A 77 3.34 2.91 -2.38
CA CYS A 77 2.58 3.13 -3.61
C CYS A 77 2.23 4.61 -3.80
N ILE A 78 1.75 5.28 -2.74
CA ILE A 78 1.43 6.71 -2.80
C ILE A 78 2.66 7.54 -3.14
N THR A 79 3.78 7.26 -2.48
CA THR A 79 5.05 7.97 -2.67
C THR A 79 5.54 7.89 -4.11
N HIS A 80 5.53 6.72 -4.74
CA HIS A 80 5.96 6.59 -6.13
C HIS A 80 4.91 7.10 -7.12
N HIS A 81 3.63 6.79 -6.90
CA HIS A 81 2.59 7.01 -7.89
C HIS A 81 2.05 8.45 -7.89
N PHE A 82 1.87 9.06 -6.72
CA PHE A 82 1.30 10.41 -6.61
C PHE A 82 2.34 11.50 -6.34
N TYR A 83 3.48 11.15 -5.72
CA TYR A 83 4.57 12.10 -5.45
C TYR A 83 5.78 11.96 -6.38
N ASN A 84 5.75 11.06 -7.37
CA ASN A 84 6.81 10.84 -8.37
C ASN A 84 8.22 10.63 -7.77
N ILE A 85 8.30 10.08 -6.55
CA ILE A 85 9.57 9.77 -5.92
C ILE A 85 10.16 8.51 -6.57
N SER A 86 11.48 8.45 -6.72
CA SER A 86 12.17 7.34 -7.38
C SER A 86 11.94 5.98 -6.69
N TYR A 87 11.80 4.91 -7.47
CA TYR A 87 11.68 3.54 -6.95
C TYR A 87 12.89 3.07 -6.12
N SER A 88 14.03 3.74 -6.21
CA SER A 88 15.24 3.43 -5.41
C SER A 88 15.20 3.98 -3.97
N THR A 89 14.17 4.75 -3.61
CA THR A 89 14.06 5.38 -2.30
C THR A 89 13.80 4.37 -1.18
N LYS A 90 14.40 4.61 -0.01
CA LYS A 90 14.27 3.75 1.17
C LYS A 90 13.20 4.29 2.13
N PHE A 91 12.48 3.38 2.75
CA PHE A 91 11.38 3.70 3.67
C PHE A 91 11.64 3.09 5.04
N ILE A 92 11.38 3.88 6.09
CA ILE A 92 11.42 3.44 7.48
C ILE A 92 10.01 3.60 8.05
N PHE A 93 9.47 2.52 8.61
CA PHE A 93 8.14 2.51 9.22
C PHE A 93 8.28 2.39 10.73
N SER A 94 7.70 3.33 11.47
CA SER A 94 7.60 3.29 12.92
C SER A 94 6.13 3.40 13.32
N LEU A 95 5.71 2.67 14.36
CA LEU A 95 4.32 2.74 14.84
C LEU A 95 3.98 4.10 15.47
N ASP A 96 4.98 4.83 15.97
CA ASP A 96 4.78 6.13 16.63
C ASP A 96 4.63 7.28 15.62
N THR A 97 5.39 7.23 14.52
CA THR A 97 5.50 8.34 13.56
C THR A 97 4.97 8.02 12.16
N GLY A 98 4.61 6.77 11.88
CA GLY A 98 4.17 6.33 10.55
C GLY A 98 5.32 6.07 9.58
N CYS A 99 5.09 6.29 8.29
CA CYS A 99 6.10 6.10 7.25
C CYS A 99 6.97 7.35 7.10
N ILE A 100 8.28 7.19 7.29
CA ILE A 100 9.27 8.22 6.98
C ILE A 100 10.00 7.76 5.72
N THR A 101 9.95 8.58 4.69
CA THR A 101 10.69 8.32 3.46
C THR A 101 12.05 9.00 3.58
N VAL A 102 13.12 8.23 3.43
CA VAL A 102 14.50 8.74 3.44
C VAL A 102 15.00 8.70 2.01
N TRP A 103 15.11 9.88 1.39
CA TRP A 103 15.70 10.03 0.07
C TRP A 103 17.01 10.81 0.19
N ASP A 104 18.05 10.31 -0.50
CA ASP A 104 19.31 11.03 -0.61
C ASP A 104 19.17 12.14 -1.67
N LYS A 105 19.63 13.34 -1.37
CA LYS A 105 19.57 14.50 -2.27
C LYS A 105 20.64 14.42 -3.37
N SER A 106 21.62 13.53 -3.24
CA SER A 106 22.79 13.39 -4.12
C SER A 106 22.51 12.92 -5.56
N SER A 107 21.25 12.67 -5.94
CA SER A 107 20.86 12.16 -7.27
C SER A 107 20.14 13.19 -8.17
N LEU A 108 20.14 14.47 -7.79
CA LEU A 108 19.48 15.56 -8.52
C LEU A 108 20.45 16.64 -9.05
N ASP A 109 21.76 16.35 -9.06
CA ASP A 109 22.78 17.19 -9.70
C ASP A 109 23.26 16.56 -11.02
#